data_AF-A0A1B6GG56-F1
#
_entry.id   AF-A0A1B6GG56-F1
#
_cell.length_a   1.000
_cell.length_b   1.000
_cell.length_c   1.000
_cell.angle_alpha   90.00
_cell.angle_beta   90.00
_cell.angle_gamma   90.00
#
_symmetry.space_group_name_H-M   'P 1'
#
loop_
_entity.id
_entity.type
_entity.pdbx_description
1 polymer ?
#
loop_
_entity_poly.entity_id
_entity_poly.type
_entity_poly.pdbx_seq_one_letter_code
_entity_poly.pdbx_strand_id
1 'polypeptide(L)'
;MKWNPALLDAEHVAKETATVLLFMIDNQTRNIAGMIETAYLAALNRNIVLVIYPYVKNQTIMDERLPLQEFNDLTETKELLLSLARRKNINVFDNLQIALNLIDWLFNKNVSFDQNSTSQFKFV
;
A
#
# COMPACT_ATOMS: atom_id res chain seq x y z
N MET A 1 -3.06 12.50 20.34
CA MET A 1 -2.06 11.46 20.68
C MET A 1 -0.71 12.12 20.84
N LYS A 2 0.09 11.79 21.87
CA LYS A 2 1.48 12.24 21.98
C LYS A 2 2.39 11.08 21.58
N TRP A 3 3.27 11.30 20.62
CA TRP A 3 4.29 10.35 20.22
C TRP A 3 5.20 9.99 21.41
N ASN A 4 5.60 8.72 21.52
CA ASN A 4 6.66 8.28 22.43
C ASN A 4 7.47 7.13 21.80
N PRO A 5 8.70 6.85 22.28
CA PRO A 5 9.54 5.79 21.73
C PRO A 5 8.96 4.38 21.83
N ALA A 6 8.17 4.09 22.88
CA ALA A 6 7.56 2.76 23.04
C ALA A 6 6.54 2.42 21.94
N LEU A 7 5.95 3.42 21.28
CA LEU A 7 5.08 3.19 20.12
C LEU A 7 5.87 2.69 18.91
N LEU A 8 7.13 3.10 18.75
CA LEU A 8 8.00 2.62 17.67
C LEU A 8 8.35 1.13 17.88
N ASP A 9 8.68 0.75 19.11
CA ASP A 9 8.98 -0.65 19.44
C ASP A 9 7.75 -1.54 19.23
N ALA A 10 6.57 -1.08 19.68
CA ALA A 10 5.32 -1.80 19.48
C ALA A 10 4.99 -1.97 17.99
N GLU A 11 5.17 -0.92 17.20
CA GLU A 11 4.99 -0.96 15.74
C GLU A 11 5.97 -1.94 15.08
N HIS A 12 7.25 -1.91 15.49
CA HIS A 12 8.26 -2.82 14.99
C HIS A 12 7.91 -4.28 15.29
N VAL A 13 7.57 -4.61 16.54
CA VAL A 13 7.16 -5.96 16.95
C VAL A 13 5.92 -6.42 16.18
N ALA A 14 4.93 -5.54 15.99
CA ALA A 14 3.74 -5.86 15.20
C ALA A 14 4.11 -6.17 13.73
N LYS A 15 5.00 -5.38 13.12
CA LYS A 15 5.46 -5.60 11.75
C LYS A 15 6.30 -6.86 11.62
N GLU A 16 7.13 -7.20 12.60
CA GLU A 16 7.94 -8.42 12.58
C GLU A 16 7.09 -9.69 12.73
N THR A 17 6.08 -9.65 13.61
CA THR A 17 5.27 -10.83 13.94
C THR A 17 4.07 -11.05 13.02
N ALA A 18 3.66 -10.03 12.25
CA ALA A 18 2.52 -10.13 11.34
C ALA A 18 2.70 -11.18 10.24
N THR A 19 1.68 -12.04 10.08
CA THR A 19 1.56 -13.02 8.99
C THR A 19 1.28 -12.36 7.64
N VAL A 20 0.53 -11.25 7.65
CA VAL A 20 0.20 -10.44 6.48
C VAL A 20 0.34 -8.97 6.86
N LEU A 21 1.01 -8.19 6.02
CA LEU A 21 1.15 -6.75 6.17
C LEU A 21 0.28 -6.04 5.12
N LEU A 22 -0.75 -5.33 5.59
CA LEU A 22 -1.57 -4.47 4.73
C LEU A 22 -0.94 -3.07 4.70
N PHE A 23 -0.50 -2.64 3.52
CA PHE A 23 -0.06 -1.26 3.28
C PHE A 23 -1.08 -0.52 2.44
N MET A 24 -1.46 0.68 2.89
CA MET A 24 -2.33 1.57 2.14
C MET A 24 -1.54 2.81 1.71
N ILE A 25 -1.40 2.98 0.40
CA ILE A 25 -0.79 4.14 -0.22
C ILE A 25 -1.91 5.00 -0.82
N ASP A 26 -2.52 5.81 0.04
CA ASP A 26 -3.57 6.74 -0.35
C ASP A 26 -3.05 7.91 -1.22
N ASN A 27 -3.98 8.77 -1.63
CA ASN A 27 -3.69 10.01 -2.32
C ASN A 27 -4.03 11.26 -1.49
N GLN A 28 -4.31 11.10 -0.19
CA GLN A 28 -4.57 12.20 0.74
C GLN A 28 -3.32 12.60 1.52
N THR A 29 -2.28 11.79 1.44
CA THR A 29 -0.94 12.01 1.99
C THR A 29 0.09 11.80 0.89
N ARG A 30 1.31 12.33 1.09
CA ARG A 30 2.44 12.07 0.17
C ARG A 30 2.96 10.64 0.29
N ASN A 31 2.70 9.99 1.43
CA ASN A 31 2.97 8.59 1.73
C ASN A 31 4.41 8.09 1.37
N ILE A 32 5.40 8.99 1.37
CA ILE A 32 6.77 8.67 0.95
C ILE A 32 7.38 7.59 1.85
N ALA A 33 7.25 7.76 3.17
CA ALA A 33 7.75 6.79 4.15
C ALA A 33 7.09 5.42 3.99
N GLY A 34 5.77 5.37 3.78
CA GLY A 34 5.04 4.11 3.58
C GLY A 34 5.44 3.41 2.27
N MET A 35 5.68 4.16 1.19
CA MET A 35 6.19 3.59 -0.07
C MET A 35 7.59 2.98 0.11
N ILE A 36 8.51 3.68 0.78
CA ILE A 36 9.87 3.18 1.06
C ILE A 36 9.81 1.93 1.94
N GLU A 37 9.00 1.96 3.00
CA GLU A 37 8.86 0.83 3.92
C GLU A 37 8.24 -0.40 3.23
N THR A 38 7.20 -0.18 2.41
CA THR A 38 6.60 -1.25 1.60
C THR A 38 7.63 -1.88 0.68
N ALA A 39 8.45 -1.07 0.00
CA ALA A 39 9.50 -1.56 -0.87
C ALA A 39 10.58 -2.36 -0.11
N TYR A 40 10.98 -1.88 1.06
CA TYR A 40 11.93 -2.57 1.93
C TYR A 40 11.40 -3.94 2.38
N LEU A 41 10.17 -4.01 2.88
CA LEU A 41 9.56 -5.26 3.35
C LEU A 41 9.28 -6.23 2.19
N ALA A 42 8.94 -5.70 1.01
CA ALA A 42 8.82 -6.49 -0.21
C ALA A 42 10.16 -7.12 -0.63
N ALA A 43 11.27 -6.39 -0.46
CA ALA A 43 12.61 -6.91 -0.72
C ALA A 43 12.98 -8.06 0.23
N LEU A 44 12.53 -7.99 1.49
CA LEU A 44 12.65 -9.05 2.49
C LEU A 44 11.67 -10.22 2.30
N ASN A 45 10.88 -10.23 1.22
CA ASN A 45 9.87 -11.24 0.91
C ASN A 45 8.81 -11.42 2.01
N ARG A 46 8.49 -10.34 2.74
CA ARG A 46 7.34 -10.35 3.67
C ARG A 46 6.03 -10.47 2.88
N ASN A 47 5.04 -11.12 3.45
CA ASN A 47 3.73 -11.28 2.84
C ASN A 47 2.95 -9.96 2.93
N ILE A 48 2.89 -9.24 1.81
CA ILE A 48 2.30 -7.91 1.71
C ILE A 48 1.03 -7.98 0.86
N VAL A 49 0.00 -7.27 1.32
CA VAL A 49 -1.15 -6.86 0.53
C VAL A 49 -1.09 -5.33 0.40
N LEU A 50 -1.09 -4.84 -0.83
CA LEU A 50 -0.96 -3.42 -1.13
C LEU A 50 -2.27 -2.85 -1.64
N VAL A 51 -2.74 -1.76 -1.05
CA VAL A 51 -3.83 -0.94 -1.58
C VAL A 51 -3.23 0.39 -2.01
N ILE A 52 -3.45 0.80 -3.25
CA ILE A 52 -2.84 2.01 -3.80
C ILE A 52 -3.85 2.82 -4.60
N TYR A 53 -3.88 4.12 -4.32
CA TYR A 53 -4.76 5.08 -4.97
C TYR A 53 -3.92 6.07 -5.78
N PRO A 54 -4.22 6.34 -7.06
CA PRO A 54 -3.44 7.28 -7.86
C PRO A 54 -3.60 8.72 -7.36
N TYR A 55 -2.54 9.52 -7.49
CA TYR A 55 -2.65 10.96 -7.31
C TYR A 55 -3.41 11.58 -8.49
N VAL A 56 -4.15 12.65 -8.23
CA VAL A 56 -4.90 13.42 -9.23
C VAL A 56 -4.17 14.73 -9.50
N LYS A 57 -4.04 15.11 -10.77
CA LYS A 57 -3.43 16.41 -11.13
C LYS A 57 -4.15 17.56 -10.43
N ASN A 58 -3.38 18.52 -9.92
CA ASN A 58 -3.88 19.70 -9.20
C ASN A 58 -4.62 19.41 -7.88
N GLN A 59 -4.50 18.20 -7.33
CA GLN A 59 -5.07 17.90 -6.02
C GLN A 59 -4.40 18.69 -4.89
N THR A 60 -5.06 18.72 -3.76
CA THR A 60 -4.56 19.32 -2.52
C THR A 60 -4.25 18.20 -1.51
N ILE A 61 -3.10 18.29 -0.85
CA ILE A 61 -2.70 17.42 0.26
C ILE A 61 -2.47 18.33 1.47
N MET A 62 -3.16 18.07 2.59
CA MET A 62 -3.04 18.90 3.80
C MET A 62 -3.17 20.41 3.53
N ASP A 63 -4.20 20.81 2.77
CA ASP A 63 -4.47 22.19 2.37
C ASP A 63 -3.41 22.85 1.46
N GLU A 64 -2.39 22.10 1.02
CA GLU A 64 -1.39 22.54 0.04
C GLU A 64 -1.69 22.00 -1.35
N ARG A 65 -1.76 22.88 -2.35
CA ARG A 65 -1.85 22.46 -3.74
C ARG A 65 -0.56 21.74 -4.13
N LEU A 66 -0.69 20.52 -4.65
CA LEU A 66 0.43 19.73 -5.11
C LEU A 66 1.06 20.37 -6.37
N PRO A 67 2.33 20.85 -6.32
CA PRO A 67 3.02 21.37 -7.49
C PRO A 67 3.15 20.31 -8.59
N LEU A 68 3.21 20.73 -9.86
CA LEU A 68 3.30 19.79 -10.98
C LEU A 68 4.52 18.88 -10.90
N GLN A 69 5.67 19.43 -10.50
CA GLN A 69 6.90 18.65 -10.33
C GLN A 69 6.71 17.58 -9.25
N GLU A 70 6.20 17.97 -8.08
CA GLU A 70 5.96 17.03 -6.97
C GLU A 70 4.94 15.96 -7.34
N PHE A 71 3.87 16.33 -8.07
CA PHE A 71 2.90 15.37 -8.61
C PHE A 71 3.58 14.33 -9.51
N ASN A 72 4.49 14.75 -10.40
CA ASN A 72 5.21 13.84 -11.28
C ASN A 72 6.11 12.90 -10.47
N ASP A 73 6.91 13.44 -9.53
CA ASP A 73 7.83 12.67 -8.70
C ASP A 73 7.08 11.60 -7.86
N LEU A 74 5.96 12.01 -7.25
CA LEU A 74 5.13 11.11 -6.45
C LEU A 74 4.44 10.04 -7.30
N THR A 75 4.01 10.38 -8.51
CA THR A 75 3.40 9.44 -9.45
C THR A 75 4.43 8.43 -9.95
N GLU A 76 5.62 8.88 -10.34
CA GLU A 76 6.73 8.02 -10.75
C GLU A 76 7.16 7.06 -9.64
N THR A 77 7.20 7.55 -8.39
CA THR A 77 7.49 6.72 -7.22
C THR A 77 6.45 5.61 -7.03
N LYS A 78 5.16 5.90 -7.24
CA LYS A 78 4.09 4.88 -7.20
C LYS A 78 4.25 3.85 -8.30
N GLU A 79 4.58 4.27 -9.52
CA GLU A 79 4.84 3.35 -10.65
C GLU A 79 6.05 2.43 -10.40
N LEU A 80 7.10 2.96 -9.76
CA LEU A 80 8.24 2.16 -9.35
C LEU A 80 7.85 1.10 -8.30
N LEU A 81 7.05 1.49 -7.31
CA LEU A 81 6.54 0.57 -6.29
C LEU A 81 5.64 -0.51 -6.91
N LEU A 82 4.75 -0.15 -7.83
CA LEU A 82 3.91 -1.08 -8.59
C LEU A 82 4.76 -2.07 -9.40
N SER A 83 5.79 -1.58 -10.06
CA SER A 83 6.73 -2.41 -10.82
C SER A 83 7.47 -3.41 -9.91
N LEU A 84 7.87 -2.99 -8.71
CA LEU A 84 8.44 -3.86 -7.70
C LEU A 84 7.42 -4.91 -7.22
N ALA A 85 6.19 -4.48 -6.91
CA ALA A 85 5.12 -5.35 -6.45
C ALA A 85 4.83 -6.47 -7.47
N ARG A 86 4.76 -6.13 -8.76
CA ARG A 86 4.61 -7.12 -9.84
C ARG A 86 5.76 -8.13 -9.85
N ARG A 87 7.01 -7.68 -9.80
CA ARG A 87 8.18 -8.57 -9.79
C ARG A 87 8.24 -9.49 -8.56
N LYS A 88 7.65 -9.06 -7.45
CA LYS A 88 7.57 -9.81 -6.20
C LYS A 88 6.26 -10.60 -6.01
N ASN A 89 5.36 -10.59 -7.01
CA ASN A 89 4.04 -11.20 -6.94
C ASN A 89 3.20 -10.74 -5.73
N ILE A 90 3.30 -9.46 -5.38
CA ILE A 90 2.49 -8.84 -4.32
C ILE A 90 1.08 -8.58 -4.87
N ASN A 91 0.06 -8.88 -4.06
CA ASN A 91 -1.32 -8.57 -4.39
C ASN A 91 -1.57 -7.06 -4.25
N VAL A 92 -1.99 -6.41 -5.33
CA VAL A 92 -2.24 -4.97 -5.38
C VAL A 92 -3.71 -4.70 -5.72
N PHE A 93 -4.34 -3.80 -4.98
CA PHE A 93 -5.74 -3.43 -5.14
C PHE A 93 -5.92 -1.90 -5.19
N ASP A 94 -6.99 -1.44 -5.86
CA ASP A 94 -7.51 -0.08 -5.80
C ASP A 94 -8.68 0.06 -4.81
N ASN A 95 -8.99 -1.01 -4.07
CA ASN A 95 -10.13 -1.07 -3.18
C ASN A 95 -9.76 -1.78 -1.87
N LEU A 96 -9.85 -1.05 -0.76
CA LEU A 96 -9.56 -1.57 0.57
C LEU A 96 -10.44 -2.76 0.94
N GLN A 97 -11.74 -2.74 0.60
CA GLN A 97 -12.65 -3.83 0.95
C GLN A 97 -12.27 -5.14 0.26
N ILE A 98 -11.84 -5.08 -1.01
CA ILE A 98 -11.38 -6.26 -1.74
C ILE A 98 -10.10 -6.82 -1.12
N ALA A 99 -9.16 -5.94 -0.74
CA ALA A 99 -7.93 -6.34 -0.05
C ALA A 99 -8.24 -7.02 1.30
N LEU A 100 -9.16 -6.48 2.09
CA LEU A 100 -9.60 -7.08 3.35
C LEU A 100 -10.28 -8.44 3.13
N ASN A 101 -11.13 -8.58 2.12
CA ASN A 101 -11.74 -9.85 1.78
C ASN A 101 -10.69 -10.91 1.40
N LEU A 102 -9.62 -10.54 0.68
CA LEU A 102 -8.49 -11.44 0.41
C LEU A 102 -7.81 -11.84 1.72
N ILE A 103 -7.54 -10.89 2.61
CA ILE A 103 -6.88 -11.16 3.89
C ILE A 103 -7.73 -12.11 4.74
N ASP A 104 -9.03 -11.86 4.85
CA ASP A 104 -9.96 -12.75 5.54
C ASP A 104 -9.95 -14.16 4.94
N TRP A 105 -9.90 -14.28 3.61
CA TRP A 105 -9.76 -15.54 2.90
C TRP A 105 -8.45 -16.27 3.21
N LEU A 106 -7.32 -15.54 3.24
CA LEU A 106 -6.00 -16.10 3.56
C LEU A 106 -5.97 -16.73 4.96
N PHE A 107 -6.69 -16.14 5.92
CA PHE A 107 -6.81 -16.69 7.27
C PHE A 107 -7.91 -17.75 7.38
N ASN A 108 -9.02 -17.59 6.67
CA ASN A 108 -10.19 -18.46 6.74
C ASN A 108 -10.39 -19.19 5.41
N LYS A 109 -9.73 -20.36 5.26
CA LYS A 109 -9.81 -21.22 4.05
C LYS A 109 -11.22 -21.72 3.66
N ASN A 110 -12.26 -21.36 4.42
CA ASN A 110 -13.67 -21.71 4.18
C ASN A 110 -14.48 -20.59 3.51
N VAL A 111 -13.89 -19.42 3.25
CA VAL A 111 -14.53 -18.35 2.49
C VAL A 111 -14.20 -18.56 1.00
N SER A 112 -15.13 -18.31 0.09
CA SER A 112 -14.84 -18.28 -1.34
C SER A 112 -14.35 -16.88 -1.73
N PHE A 113 -13.12 -16.76 -2.22
CA PHE A 113 -12.62 -15.51 -2.80
C PHE A 113 -12.90 -15.49 -4.30
N ASP A 114 -13.79 -14.61 -4.75
CA ASP A 114 -14.05 -14.40 -6.17
C ASP A 114 -12.96 -13.50 -6.77
N GLN A 115 -12.09 -14.09 -7.58
CA GLN A 115 -11.02 -13.38 -8.28
C GLN A 115 -11.54 -12.50 -9.44
N ASN A 116 -12.82 -12.54 -9.78
CA ASN A 116 -13.41 -11.71 -10.84
C ASN A 116 -13.83 -10.31 -10.37
N SER A 117 -13.84 -10.04 -9.05
CA SER A 117 -14.12 -8.71 -8.52
C SER A 117 -12.89 -7.79 -8.52
N THR A 118 -11.72 -8.32 -8.84
CA THR A 118 -10.51 -7.54 -9.04
C THR A 118 -10.64 -6.73 -10.32
N SER A 119 -10.91 -5.42 -10.18
CA SER A 119 -10.30 -4.44 -11.07
C SER A 119 -8.80 -4.65 -10.95
N GLN A 120 -8.24 -5.57 -11.76
CA GLN A 120 -6.85 -5.46 -12.14
C GLN A 120 -6.69 -4.02 -12.60
N PHE A 121 -5.77 -3.28 -11.98
CA PHE A 121 -5.25 -2.08 -12.61
C PHE A 121 -4.85 -2.50 -14.03
N LYS A 122 -5.69 -2.13 -15.01
CA LYS A 122 -5.32 -2.19 -16.42
C LYS A 122 -4.35 -1.03 -16.59
N PHE A 123 -3.08 -1.35 -16.48
CA PHE A 123 -2.01 -0.45 -16.84
C PHE A 123 -2.13 -0.23 -18.36
N VAL A 124 -2.56 0.97 -18.74
CA VAL A 124 -2.39 1.48 -20.10
C VAL A 124 -0.92 1.80 -20.30
#